data_AF-A0A1V3P6F6-F1
#
_entry.id   AF-A0A1V3P6F6-F1
#
_cell.length_a   1.000
_cell.length_b   1.000
_cell.length_c   1.000
_cell.angle_alpha   90.00
_cell.angle_beta   90.00
_cell.angle_gamma   90.00
#
_symmetry.space_group_name_H-M   'P 1'
#
loop_
_entity.id
_entity.type
_entity.pdbx_description
1 polymer ?
#
loop_
_entity_poly.entity_id
_entity_poly.type
_entity_poly.pdbx_seq_one_letter_code
_entity_poly.pdbx_strand_id
1 'polypeptide(L)' 'MGKVMVNINDHPDIRRAFDGLHMRELSIRYSVANRRGTPDESRELMITNYESVVVGGLF' A
#
# COMPACT_ATOMS: atom_id res chain seq x y z
N MET A 1 8.47 21.63 -5.50
CA MET A 1 8.74 20.22 -5.81
C MET A 1 7.42 19.47 -5.92
N GLY A 2 7.34 18.48 -6.81
CA GLY A 2 6.13 17.67 -6.99
C GLY A 2 5.92 16.68 -5.84
N LYS A 3 4.65 16.42 -5.51
CA LYS A 3 4.24 15.37 -4.57
C LYS A 3 3.90 14.10 -5.36
N VAL A 4 4.42 12.97 -4.92
CA VAL A 4 4.24 11.66 -5.56
C VAL A 4 3.74 10.67 -4.53
N MET A 5 2.75 9.87 -4.94
CA MET A 5 2.20 8.74 -4.19
C MET A 5 2.14 7.54 -5.13
N VAL A 6 2.58 6.37 -4.63
CA VAL A 6 2.47 5.09 -5.33
C VAL A 6 1.83 4.08 -4.38
N ASN A 7 0.95 3.23 -4.91
CA ASN A 7 0.42 2.06 -4.23
C ASN A 7 0.86 0.80 -4.99
N ILE A 8 1.43 -0.18 -4.28
CA ILE A 8 2.04 -1.39 -4.84
C ILE A 8 1.94 -2.55 -3.84
N ASN A 9 2.06 -3.79 -4.31
CA ASN A 9 2.14 -4.95 -3.42
C ASN A 9 3.34 -4.84 -2.47
N ASP A 10 3.11 -5.20 -1.21
CA ASP A 10 4.16 -5.23 -0.20
C ASP A 10 5.11 -6.42 -0.45
N HIS A 11 6.34 -6.11 -0.83
CA HIS A 11 7.39 -7.09 -1.10
C HIS A 11 8.73 -6.58 -0.55
N PRO A 12 9.61 -7.45 -0.01
CA PRO A 12 10.91 -7.04 0.54
C PRO A 12 11.76 -6.21 -0.42
N ASP A 13 11.76 -6.56 -1.71
CA ASP A 13 12.50 -5.80 -2.73
C ASP A 13 11.93 -4.40 -2.96
N ILE A 14 10.61 -4.22 -2.84
CA ILE A 14 9.97 -2.90 -2.94
C ILE A 14 10.38 -2.05 -1.74
N ARG A 15 10.32 -2.60 -0.52
CA ARG A 15 10.75 -1.88 0.70
C ARG A 15 12.21 -1.42 0.60
N ARG A 16 13.09 -2.27 0.08
CA ARG A 16 14.49 -1.91 -0.16
C ARG A 16 14.65 -0.84 -1.25
N ALA A 17 13.90 -0.93 -2.35
CA ALA A 17 14.03 0.01 -3.46
C ALA A 17 13.56 1.43 -3.12
N PHE A 18 12.62 1.56 -2.18
CA PHE A 18 12.05 2.84 -1.76
C PHE A 18 12.47 3.27 -0.34
N ASP A 19 13.53 2.66 0.20
CA ASP A 19 14.04 2.97 1.53
C ASP A 19 14.29 4.48 1.70
N GLY A 20 13.95 5.01 2.87
CA GLY A 20 14.01 6.45 3.16
C GLY A 20 12.81 7.29 2.72
N LEU A 21 11.81 6.70 2.03
CA LEU A 21 10.52 7.34 1.79
C LEU A 21 9.49 6.97 2.86
N HIS A 22 8.40 7.75 2.95
CA HIS A 22 7.31 7.43 3.86
C HIS A 22 6.54 6.22 3.32
N MET A 23 6.41 5.17 4.13
CA MET A 23 5.68 3.94 3.77
C MET A 23 4.56 3.64 4.76
N ARG A 24 3.43 3.13 4.25
CA ARG A 24 2.30 2.66 5.07
C ARG A 24 1.67 1.41 4.48
N GLU A 25 1.52 0.38 5.31
CA GLU A 25 0.80 -0.84 4.95
C GLU A 25 -0.70 -0.57 4.83
N LEU A 26 -1.31 -1.13 3.79
CA LEU A 26 -2.73 -1.08 3.51
C LEU A 26 -3.26 -2.52 3.41
N SER A 27 -4.34 -2.80 4.15
CA SER A 27 -5.09 -4.04 4.00
C SER A 27 -6.26 -3.77 3.07
N ILE A 28 -6.15 -4.17 1.80
CA ILE A 28 -7.27 -4.07 0.86
C ILE A 28 -7.82 -5.44 0.49
N ARG A 29 -9.15 -5.54 0.44
CA ARG A 29 -9.85 -6.73 -0.01
C ARG A 29 -10.35 -6.49 -1.41
N TYR A 30 -9.73 -7.14 -2.39
CA TYR A 30 -10.23 -7.14 -3.76
C TYR A 30 -11.59 -7.83 -3.80
N SER A 31 -12.64 -7.10 -4.21
CA SER A 31 -14.04 -7.56 -4.24
C SER A 31 -14.29 -8.72 -5.22
N VAL A 32 -13.32 -9.06 -6.07
CA VAL A 32 -13.44 -10.05 -7.15
C VAL A 32 -12.74 -11.38 -6.88
N ALA A 33 -12.26 -11.63 -5.65
CA ALA A 33 -11.76 -12.95 -5.25
C ALA A 33 -12.91 -13.95 -5.06
N ASN A 34 -13.61 -14.27 -6.14
CA ASN A 34 -14.65 -15.29 -6.26
C ASN A 34 -14.01 -16.69 -6.34
N ARG A 35 -13.02 -16.98 -5.49
CA ARG A 35 -12.28 -18.24 -5.47
C ARG A 35 -12.60 -18.98 -4.17
N ARG A 36 -13.16 -20.19 -4.28
CA ARG A 36 -13.24 -21.15 -3.18
C ARG A 36 -11.83 -21.37 -2.62
N GLY A 37 -11.52 -20.70 -1.52
CA GLY A 37 -10.22 -20.74 -0.84
C GLY A 37 -10.07 -19.49 0.02
N THR A 38 -9.45 -19.63 1.19
CA THR A 38 -9.21 -18.54 2.13
C THR A 38 -8.65 -17.33 1.38
N PRO A 39 -9.29 -16.14 1.46
CA PRO A 39 -8.76 -14.97 0.79
C PRO A 39 -7.38 -14.68 1.38
N ASP A 40 -6.35 -14.80 0.55
CA ASP A 40 -5.03 -14.30 0.89
C ASP A 40 -5.19 -12.78 1.02
N GLU A 41 -5.04 -12.26 2.24
CA GLU A 41 -5.09 -10.81 2.46
C GLU A 41 -3.94 -10.19 1.65
N SER A 42 -4.26 -9.52 0.55
CA SER A 42 -3.28 -8.78 -0.24
C SER A 42 -2.76 -7.63 0.62
N ARG A 43 -1.49 -7.70 1.01
CA ARG A 43 -0.82 -6.62 1.73
C ARG A 43 -0.29 -5.64 0.69
N GLU A 44 -0.85 -4.43 0.68
CA GLU A 44 -0.40 -3.34 -0.17
C GLU A 44 0.43 -2.34 0.64
N LEU A 45 1.23 -1.55 -0.07
CA LEU A 45 2.13 -0.56 0.48
C LEU A 45 1.94 0.77 -0.25
N MET A 46 1.57 1.80 0.51
CA MET A 46 1.53 3.18 0.05
C MET A 46 2.87 3.85 0.33
N ILE A 47 3.47 4.47 -0.69
CA ILE A 47 4.78 5.11 -0.63
C ILE A 47 4.66 6.57 -1.08
N THR A 48 5.15 7.52 -0.28
CA THR A 48 5.09 8.97 -0.58
C THR A 48 6.42 9.69 -0.36
N ASN A 49 6.68 10.74 -1.18
CA ASN A 49 7.83 11.66 -1.00
C ASN A 49 7.50 12.87 -0.10
N TYR A 50 6.39 12.78 0.64
CA TYR A 50 5.92 13.76 1.61
C TYR A 50 5.27 13.03 2.76
N GLU A 51 5.23 13.64 3.93
CA GLU A 51 4.49 13.11 5.07
C GLU A 51 2.99 13.11 4.74
N SER A 52 2.43 11.92 4.55
CA SER A 52 1.01 11.78 4.24
C SER A 52 0.20 11.84 5.54
N VAL A 53 -0.46 12.97 5.79
CA VAL A 53 -1.55 13.02 6.77
C VAL A 53 -2.78 12.37 6.14
N VAL A 54 -2.82 11.05 6.15
CA VAL A 54 -4.04 10.33 5.77
C VAL A 54 -5.00 10.48 6.95
N VAL A 55 -5.94 11.43 6.83
CA VAL A 55 -7.12 11.53 7.68
C VAL A 55 -7.83 10.19 7.58
N GLY A 56 -7.79 9.40 8.66
CA GLY A 56 -8.19 7.99 8.69
C GLY A 56 -9.69 7.74 8.56
N GLY A 57 -10.34 8.28 7.54
CA GLY A 57 -11.79 8.18 7.36
C GLY A 57 -12.29 8.61 5.99
N LEU A 58 -11.57 8.28 4.91
CA LEU A 58 -12.22 8.14 3.62
C LEU A 58 -12.30 6.64 3.33
N PHE A 59 -13.51 6.18 3.02
CA PHE A 59 -14.02 4.80 3.00
C PHE A 59 -14.56 4.31 4.35
#